data_AF-A0A9E4WAZ0-F1
#
_entry.id   AF-A0A9E4WAZ0-F1
#
_cell.length_a   1.000
_cell.length_b   1.000
_cell.length_c   1.000
_cell.angle_alpha   90.00
_cell.angle_beta   90.00
_cell.angle_gamma   90.00
#
_symmetry.space_group_name_H-M   'P 1'
#
loop_
_entity.id
_entity.type
_entity.pdbx_description
1 polymer ?
#
loop_
_entity_poly.entity_id
_entity_poly.type
_entity_poly.pdbx_seq_one_letter_code
_entity_poly.pdbx_strand_id
1 'polypeptide(L)' 'RWGEPSELGGAAVFLASAASDYVTGSVLAVDGGYSSA' A
#
# COMPACT_ATOMS: atom_id res chain seq x y z
N ARG A 1 15.79 -3.59 0.45
CA ARG A 1 16.31 -2.26 0.84
C ARG A 1 15.34 -1.62 1.81
N TRP A 2 15.75 -0.61 2.58
CA TRP A 2 14.77 0.20 3.32
C TRP A 2 13.92 1.02 2.35
N GLY A 3 12.64 1.15 2.70
CA GLY A 3 11.69 2.00 1.99
C GLY A 3 11.90 3.46 2.34
N GLU A 4 11.65 4.34 1.36
CA GLU A 4 11.58 5.79 1.60
C GLU A 4 10.13 6.21 1.88
N PRO A 5 9.88 7.25 2.71
CA PRO A 5 8.52 7.70 3.01
C PRO A 5 7.66 8.01 1.79
N SER A 6 8.27 8.49 0.69
CA SER A 6 7.59 8.79 -0.56
C SER A 6 6.97 7.56 -1.24
N GLU A 7 7.46 6.37 -0.93
CA GLU A 7 7.01 5.11 -1.53
C GLU A 7 5.71 4.60 -0.92
N LEU A 8 5.35 5.06 0.29
CA LEU A 8 4.06 4.77 0.92
C LEU A 8 2.92 5.62 0.34
N GLY A 9 3.24 6.82 -0.18
CA GLY A 9 2.24 7.79 -0.64
C GLY A 9 1.34 7.26 -1.74
N GLY A 10 1.89 6.50 -2.69
CA GLY A 10 1.11 5.90 -3.78
C GLY A 10 0.05 4.92 -3.29
N ALA A 11 0.37 4.12 -2.28
CA ALA A 11 -0.57 3.18 -1.67
C ALA A 11 -1.68 3.90 -0.90
N ALA A 12 -1.34 4.98 -0.18
CA ALA A 12 -2.33 5.81 0.49
C ALA A 12 -3.28 6.49 -0.52
N VAL A 13 -2.74 7.05 -1.61
CA VAL A 13 -3.54 7.65 -2.69
C VAL A 13 -4.43 6.60 -3.35
N PHE A 14 -3.91 5.41 -3.64
CA PHE A 14 -4.70 4.31 -4.20
C PHE A 14 -5.90 3.99 -3.30
N LEU A 15 -5.68 3.74 -2.01
CA LEU A 15 -6.72 3.40 -1.03
C LEU A 15 -7.73 4.54 -0.77
N ALA A 16 -7.33 5.79 -1.01
CA ALA A 16 -8.20 6.96 -0.89
C ALA A 16 -8.92 7.32 -2.21
N SER A 17 -8.68 6.60 -3.30
CA SER A 17 -9.18 6.92 -4.64
C SER A 17 -10.33 6.02 -5.07
N ALA A 18 -11.04 6.43 -6.13
CA ALA A 18 -12.07 5.62 -6.77
C ALA A 18 -11.57 4.26 -7.29
N ALA A 19 -10.25 4.11 -7.51
CA ALA A 19 -9.66 2.85 -7.94
C ALA A 19 -9.80 1.73 -6.90
N SER A 20 -10.11 2.07 -5.65
CA SER A 20 -10.30 1.13 -4.54
C SER A 20 -11.72 1.15 -3.97
N ASP A 21 -12.74 1.59 -4.71
CA ASP A 21 -14.12 1.76 -4.22
C ASP A 21 -14.78 0.49 -3.65
N TYR A 22 -14.24 -0.69 -3.96
CA TYR A 22 -14.69 -1.96 -3.40
C TYR A 22 -13.62 -2.71 -2.59
N VAL A 23 -12.50 -2.05 -2.27
CA VAL A 23 -11.43 -2.61 -1.45
C VAL A 23 -11.60 -2.14 -0.02
N THR A 24 -12.16 -2.99 0.83
CA THR A 24 -12.39 -2.73 2.25
C THR A 24 -12.04 -3.97 3.09
N GLY A 25 -11.71 -3.77 4.37
CA GLY A 25 -11.33 -4.85 5.28
C GLY A 25 -9.99 -5.54 4.95
N SER A 26 -9.22 -4.98 4.02
CA SER A 26 -7.96 -5.55 3.53
C SER A 26 -6.76 -4.75 4.02
N VAL A 27 -5.61 -5.44 4.18
CA VAL A 27 -4.32 -4.82 4.49
C VAL A 27 -3.45 -4.88 3.24
N LEU A 28 -3.00 -3.72 2.75
CA LEU A 28 -2.06 -3.62 1.62
C LEU A 28 -0.63 -3.51 2.16
N ALA A 29 0.15 -4.58 2.02
CA ALA A 29 1.55 -4.58 2.40
C ALA A 29 2.40 -3.78 1.40
N VAL A 30 3.17 -2.81 1.91
CA VAL A 30 4.13 -2.00 1.15
C VAL A 30 5.47 -2.04 1.87
N ASP A 31 6.11 -3.20 1.86
CA ASP A 31 7.28 -3.50 2.69
C ASP A 31 8.46 -4.07 1.90
N GLY A 32 8.39 -4.04 0.57
CA GLY A 32 9.43 -4.58 -0.31
C GLY A 32 9.55 -6.11 -0.28
N GLY A 33 8.48 -6.83 0.11
CA GLY A 33 8.47 -8.28 0.20
C GLY A 33 9.01 -8.80 1.53
N TYR A 34 9.05 -7.96 2.56
CA TYR A 34 9.51 -8.37 3.89
C TYR A 34 8.58 -9.40 4.52
N SER A 35 7.26 -9.22 4.37
CA SER A 35 6.24 -10.09 4.96
C SER A 35 5.83 -11.26 4.06
N SER A 36 6.47 -11.47 2.91
CA SER A 36 6.08 -12.50 1.93
C SER A 36 6.74 -13.87 2.15
N ALA A 37 7.39 -14.07 3.30
CA ALA A 37 8.01 -15.34 3.69
C ALA A 37 6.97 -16.33 4.26
#